data_AF-A0A9E4DAH0-F1
#
_entry.id   AF-A0A9E4DAH0-F1
#
_cell.length_a   1.000
_cell.length_b   1.000
_cell.length_c   1.000
_cell.angle_alpha   90.00
_cell.angle_beta   90.00
_cell.angle_gamma   90.00
#
_symmetry.space_group_name_H-M   'P 1'
#
loop_
_entity.id
_entity.type
_entity.pdbx_description
1 polymer ?
#
loop_
_entity_poly.entity_id
_entity_poly.type
_entity_poly.pdbx_seq_one_letter_code
_entity_poly.pdbx_strand_id
1 'polypeptide(L)'
;MSIIEKAIEKLEKQAQDAVAREAAAKPAPPPQVAAARVRPVAQIPLAELSSRGFVTPDQPRSQIAEEYRMIKRPLLANIDGETAAQVPNANLIMVTSALEGEGKTFTAINLAMSLCMEENRTVLLVDGDVAKASAGVRLGVPEDSLGLIDVLEHDDMRIEDVLLQ
;
A
#
# COMPACT_ATOMS: atom_id res chain seq x y z
N MET A 1 -23.14 -22.82 54.24
CA MET A 1 -23.03 -23.26 52.83
C MET A 1 -21.57 -23.39 52.48
N SER A 2 -21.20 -24.57 52.00
CA SER A 2 -19.83 -24.99 51.72
C SER A 2 -19.28 -24.27 50.49
N ILE A 3 -17.97 -24.06 50.44
CA ILE A 3 -17.26 -23.40 49.31
C ILE A 3 -17.56 -24.10 47.97
N ILE A 4 -17.87 -25.40 48.02
CA ILE A 4 -18.19 -26.23 46.85
C ILE A 4 -19.56 -25.86 46.26
N GLU A 5 -20.57 -25.55 47.08
CA GLU A 5 -21.91 -25.17 46.61
C GLU A 5 -21.87 -23.83 45.86
N LYS A 6 -21.12 -22.86 46.39
CA LYS A 6 -20.91 -21.55 45.72
C LYS A 6 -20.12 -21.67 44.42
N ALA A 7 -19.25 -22.67 44.29
CA ALA A 7 -18.49 -22.90 43.06
C ALA A 7 -19.38 -23.47 41.95
N ILE A 8 -20.31 -24.37 42.30
CA ILE A 8 -21.25 -24.98 41.35
C ILE A 8 -22.24 -23.93 40.82
N GLU A 9 -22.85 -23.13 41.68
CA GLU A 9 -23.76 -22.04 41.25
C GLU A 9 -23.07 -21.03 40.32
N LYS A 10 -21.78 -20.74 40.56
CA LYS A 10 -21.01 -19.82 39.71
C LYS A 10 -20.74 -20.41 38.33
N LEU A 11 -20.49 -21.71 38.23
CA LEU A 11 -20.29 -22.41 36.96
C LEU A 11 -21.59 -22.54 36.16
N GLU A 12 -22.71 -22.84 36.83
CA GLU A 12 -24.02 -22.91 36.18
C GLU A 12 -24.46 -21.54 35.64
N LYS A 13 -24.23 -20.47 36.40
CA LYS A 13 -24.55 -19.11 35.97
C LYS A 13 -23.68 -18.66 34.81
N GLN A 14 -22.39 -19.00 34.81
CA GLN A 14 -21.49 -18.74 33.69
C GLN A 14 -21.88 -19.52 32.43
N ALA A 15 -22.34 -20.76 32.57
CA ALA A 15 -22.83 -21.56 31.44
C ALA A 15 -24.13 -20.97 30.87
N GLN A 16 -25.06 -20.53 31.72
CA GLN A 16 -26.30 -19.89 31.27
C GLN A 16 -26.05 -18.53 30.60
N ASP A 17 -25.13 -17.72 31.13
CA ASP A 17 -24.74 -16.45 30.53
C ASP A 17 -24.02 -16.63 29.18
N ALA A 18 -23.26 -17.72 29.01
CA ALA A 18 -22.62 -18.07 27.74
C ALA A 18 -23.63 -18.50 26.67
N VAL A 19 -24.59 -19.36 27.03
CA VAL A 19 -25.65 -19.83 26.13
C VAL A 19 -26.59 -18.69 25.72
N ALA A 20 -26.90 -17.76 26.63
CA ALA A 20 -27.72 -16.59 26.33
C ALA A 20 -27.02 -15.60 25.38
N ARG A 21 -25.68 -15.46 25.45
CA ARG A 21 -24.90 -14.64 24.51
C ARG A 21 -24.82 -15.26 23.12
N GLU A 22 -24.74 -16.59 23.05
CA GLU A 22 -24.68 -17.32 21.78
C GLU A 22 -26.05 -17.32 21.06
N ALA A 23 -27.16 -17.39 21.81
CA ALA A 23 -28.52 -17.31 21.25
C ALA A 23 -28.94 -15.90 20.78
N ALA A 24 -28.27 -14.83 21.25
CA ALA A 24 -28.54 -13.45 20.86
C ALA A 24 -27.66 -12.94 19.70
N ALA A 25 -26.67 -13.71 19.25
CA ALA A 25 -25.88 -13.39 18.08
C ALA A 25 -26.69 -13.72 16.82
N LYS A 26 -27.21 -12.68 16.15
CA LYS A 26 -27.72 -12.83 14.78
C LYS A 26 -26.63 -13.50 13.94
N PRO A 27 -26.96 -14.51 13.11
CA PRO A 27 -25.97 -15.15 12.28
C PRO A 27 -25.32 -14.07 11.41
N ALA A 28 -24.02 -13.87 11.60
CA ALA A 28 -23.24 -13.07 10.67
C ALA A 28 -23.47 -13.66 9.27
N PRO A 29 -23.70 -12.84 8.24
CA PRO A 29 -23.80 -13.35 6.89
C PRO A 29 -22.57 -14.24 6.64
N PRO A 30 -22.73 -15.38 5.95
CA PRO A 30 -21.60 -16.25 5.65
C PRO A 30 -20.49 -15.40 5.04
N PRO A 31 -19.20 -15.67 5.36
CA PRO A 31 -18.11 -14.94 4.76
C PRO A 31 -18.31 -15.05 3.25
N GLN A 32 -18.73 -13.95 2.63
CA GLN A 32 -18.74 -13.84 1.19
C GLN A 32 -17.28 -13.99 0.84
N VAL A 33 -16.94 -15.16 0.31
CA VAL A 33 -15.65 -15.39 -0.34
C VAL A 33 -15.63 -14.32 -1.41
N ALA A 34 -14.94 -13.21 -1.13
CA ALA A 34 -14.86 -12.09 -2.04
C ALA A 34 -14.32 -12.69 -3.33
N ALA A 35 -15.18 -12.78 -4.35
CA ALA A 35 -14.76 -13.19 -5.68
C ALA A 35 -13.51 -12.38 -5.97
N ALA A 36 -12.41 -13.05 -6.32
CA ALA A 36 -11.12 -12.40 -6.54
C ALA A 36 -11.36 -11.23 -7.50
N ARG A 37 -11.38 -10.00 -6.97
CA ARG A 37 -11.63 -8.80 -7.76
C ARG A 37 -10.47 -8.72 -8.74
N VAL A 38 -10.77 -8.87 -10.03
CA VAL A 38 -9.76 -8.74 -11.08
C VAL A 38 -9.31 -7.29 -11.05
N ARG A 39 -8.05 -7.07 -10.66
CA ARG A 39 -7.46 -5.73 -10.66
C ARG A 39 -7.09 -5.39 -12.10
N PRO A 40 -7.40 -4.17 -12.58
CA PRO A 40 -6.94 -3.75 -13.89
C PRO A 40 -5.40 -3.73 -13.89
N VAL A 41 -4.80 -4.31 -14.91
CA VAL A 41 -3.35 -4.24 -15.13
C VAL A 41 -3.07 -3.00 -15.97
N ALA A 42 -2.32 -2.05 -15.41
CA ALA A 42 -1.90 -0.86 -16.11
C ALA A 42 -0.65 -1.15 -16.95
N GLN A 43 -0.67 -0.77 -18.23
CA GLN A 43 0.50 -0.90 -19.08
C GLN A 43 1.39 0.34 -18.93
N ILE A 44 2.52 0.17 -18.25
CA ILE A 44 3.50 1.24 -18.09
C ILE A 44 4.19 1.50 -19.45
N PRO A 45 4.17 2.73 -19.99
CA PRO A 45 4.74 3.05 -21.30
C PRO A 45 6.27 3.20 -21.22
N LEU A 46 6.99 2.08 -21.03
CA LEU A 46 8.44 2.07 -20.78
C LEU A 46 9.27 2.80 -21.84
N ALA A 47 8.93 2.66 -23.12
CA ALA A 47 9.65 3.34 -24.20
C ALA A 47 9.51 4.88 -24.11
N GLU A 48 8.30 5.36 -23.80
CA GLU A 48 8.04 6.80 -23.63
C GLU A 48 8.75 7.34 -22.37
N LEU A 49 8.69 6.59 -21.27
CA LEU A 49 9.39 6.93 -20.03
C LEU A 49 10.90 7.04 -20.26
N SER A 50 11.50 6.05 -20.93
CA SER A 50 12.92 6.08 -21.27
C SER A 50 13.28 7.30 -22.12
N SER A 51 12.48 7.62 -23.16
CA SER A 51 12.72 8.81 -24.00
C SER A 51 12.66 10.13 -23.24
N ARG A 52 11.97 10.15 -22.10
CA ARG A 52 11.83 11.30 -21.18
C ARG A 52 12.85 11.27 -20.04
N GLY A 53 13.81 10.34 -20.08
CA GLY A 53 14.89 10.25 -19.10
C GLY A 53 14.48 9.62 -17.78
N PHE A 54 13.44 8.77 -17.75
CA PHE A 54 13.12 7.98 -16.56
C PHE A 54 13.96 6.69 -16.49
N VAL A 55 14.10 6.17 -15.27
CA VAL A 55 14.67 4.86 -14.97
C VAL A 55 13.70 3.79 -15.45
N THR A 56 14.18 2.91 -16.32
CA THR A 56 13.39 1.82 -16.89
C THR A 56 14.15 0.49 -16.85
N PRO A 57 13.47 -0.67 -16.77
CA PRO A 57 14.13 -1.97 -16.60
C PRO A 57 15.00 -2.38 -17.78
N ASP A 58 14.73 -1.86 -18.98
CA ASP A 58 15.52 -2.08 -20.19
C ASP A 58 16.86 -1.33 -20.20
N GLN A 59 17.03 -0.31 -19.35
CA GLN A 59 18.25 0.51 -19.27
C GLN A 59 18.81 0.62 -17.83
N PRO A 60 19.16 -0.51 -17.20
CA PRO A 60 19.51 -0.57 -15.77
C PRO A 60 20.89 0.04 -15.43
N ARG A 61 21.69 0.39 -16.46
CA ARG A 61 23.05 0.95 -16.34
C ARG A 61 23.15 2.38 -16.90
N SER A 62 22.02 3.05 -17.09
CA SER A 62 22.01 4.48 -17.41
C SER A 62 22.57 5.28 -16.24
N GLN A 63 23.11 6.48 -16.52
CA GLN A 63 23.62 7.37 -15.46
C GLN A 63 22.55 7.64 -14.40
N ILE A 64 21.30 7.91 -14.83
CA ILE A 64 20.20 8.13 -13.91
C ILE A 64 19.90 6.89 -13.06
N ALA A 65 19.97 5.68 -13.61
CA ALA A 65 19.80 4.46 -12.83
C ALA A 65 20.88 4.31 -11.74
N GLU A 66 22.14 4.69 -12.01
CA GLU A 66 23.20 4.72 -11.00
C GLU A 66 22.92 5.75 -9.89
N GLU A 67 22.46 6.95 -10.26
CA GLU A 67 22.10 8.00 -9.30
C GLU A 67 20.98 7.55 -8.35
N TYR A 68 19.89 6.97 -8.90
CA TYR A 68 18.82 6.41 -8.06
C TYR A 68 19.25 5.14 -7.32
N ARG A 69 20.28 4.41 -7.77
CA ARG A 69 20.87 3.31 -7.01
C ARG A 69 21.56 3.81 -5.76
N MET A 70 22.25 4.94 -5.83
CA MET A 70 22.84 5.58 -4.64
C MET A 70 21.77 6.03 -3.65
N ILE A 71 20.65 6.58 -4.14
CA ILE A 71 19.53 7.02 -3.30
C ILE A 71 18.84 5.82 -2.62
N LYS A 72 18.54 4.73 -3.34
CA LYS A 72 17.76 3.62 -2.77
C LYS A 72 18.55 2.80 -1.75
N ARG A 73 19.87 2.66 -1.86
CA ARG A 73 20.70 1.84 -0.97
C ARG A 73 20.45 2.08 0.54
N PRO A 74 20.55 3.32 1.05
CA PRO A 74 20.27 3.58 2.46
C PRO A 74 18.80 3.34 2.83
N LEU A 75 17.86 3.53 1.88
CA LEU A 75 16.44 3.23 2.11
C LEU A 75 16.22 1.72 2.30
N LEU A 76 16.82 0.90 1.44
CA LEU A 76 16.77 -0.56 1.56
C LEU A 76 17.38 -1.05 2.87
N ALA A 77 18.54 -0.53 3.25
CA ALA A 77 19.17 -0.87 4.53
C ALA A 77 18.27 -0.53 5.74
N ASN A 78 17.54 0.59 5.69
CA ASN A 78 16.56 0.92 6.71
C ASN A 78 15.35 -0.03 6.69
N ILE A 79 14.85 -0.39 5.50
CA ILE A 79 13.73 -1.34 5.34
C ILE A 79 14.09 -2.72 5.88
N ASP A 80 15.32 -3.17 5.64
CA ASP A 80 15.81 -4.49 6.03
C ASP A 80 16.30 -4.52 7.49
N GLY A 81 16.29 -3.36 8.18
CA GLY A 81 16.70 -3.24 9.58
C GLY A 81 18.21 -3.41 9.79
N GLU A 82 19.02 -3.21 8.75
CA GLU A 82 20.47 -3.36 8.77
C GLU A 82 21.18 -2.17 9.46
N THR A 83 20.46 -1.08 9.71
CA THR A 83 21.00 0.13 10.34
C THR A 83 20.90 0.08 11.86
N ALA A 84 21.84 0.74 12.54
CA ALA A 84 21.90 0.75 14.01
C ALA A 84 20.69 1.45 14.66
N ALA A 85 20.08 2.40 13.96
CA ALA A 85 18.88 3.11 14.39
C ALA A 85 17.66 2.57 13.62
N GLN A 86 16.76 1.91 14.34
CA GLN A 86 15.53 1.38 13.76
C GLN A 86 14.60 2.53 13.33
N VAL A 87 14.15 2.51 12.08
CA VAL A 87 13.20 3.48 11.53
C VAL A 87 11.80 2.87 11.54
N PRO A 88 10.84 3.41 12.31
CA PRO A 88 9.46 2.95 12.28
C PRO A 88 8.88 3.09 10.87
N ASN A 89 8.19 2.06 10.39
CA ASN A 89 7.58 2.04 9.06
C ASN A 89 8.57 2.40 7.94
N ALA A 90 9.79 1.86 7.98
CA ALA A 90 10.85 2.16 7.01
C ALA A 90 10.45 1.93 5.53
N ASN A 91 9.43 1.09 5.30
CA ASN A 91 8.85 0.83 3.98
C ASN A 91 7.89 1.92 3.48
N LEU A 92 7.54 2.91 4.32
CA LEU A 92 6.76 4.09 3.93
C LEU A 92 7.71 5.24 3.62
N ILE A 93 7.90 5.51 2.33
CA ILE A 93 8.80 6.56 1.84
C ILE A 93 7.96 7.70 1.26
N MET A 94 8.03 8.88 1.89
CA MET A 94 7.38 10.09 1.39
C MET A 94 8.37 10.92 0.57
N VAL A 95 7.99 11.28 -0.66
CA VAL A 95 8.75 12.18 -1.52
C VAL A 95 8.04 13.52 -1.57
N THR A 96 8.71 14.58 -1.13
CA THR A 96 8.19 15.96 -1.13
C THR A 96 9.26 16.94 -1.62
N SER A 97 8.86 18.15 -1.98
CA SER A 97 9.74 19.22 -2.46
C SER A 97 9.51 20.51 -1.67
N ALA A 98 10.51 21.39 -1.64
CA ALA A 98 10.40 22.68 -0.98
C ALA A 98 9.61 23.68 -1.83
N LEU A 99 9.69 23.55 -3.16
CA LEU A 99 9.01 24.38 -4.14
C LEU A 99 8.28 23.54 -5.19
N GLU A 100 7.35 24.18 -5.90
CA GLU A 100 6.74 23.61 -7.09
C GLU A 100 7.77 23.47 -8.22
N GLY A 101 7.69 22.38 -8.98
CA GLY A 101 8.52 22.19 -10.17
C GLY A 101 9.93 21.63 -9.93
N GLU A 102 10.32 21.33 -8.68
CA GLU A 102 11.64 20.75 -8.35
C GLU A 102 11.82 19.27 -8.76
N GLY A 103 10.84 18.71 -9.47
CA GLY A 103 10.91 17.33 -9.95
C GLY A 103 10.43 16.28 -8.95
N LYS A 104 9.63 16.63 -7.92
CA LYS A 104 9.11 15.67 -6.94
C LYS A 104 8.50 14.40 -7.57
N THR A 105 7.66 14.57 -8.60
CA THR A 105 6.98 13.49 -9.31
C THR A 105 7.98 12.66 -10.13
N PHE A 106 8.97 13.32 -10.74
CA PHE A 106 10.05 12.65 -11.46
C PHE A 106 10.88 11.77 -10.52
N THR A 107 11.25 12.31 -9.36
CA THR A 107 11.96 11.59 -8.30
C THR A 107 11.15 10.44 -7.73
N ALA A 108 9.87 10.65 -7.45
CA ALA A 108 9.00 9.59 -6.93
C ALA A 108 8.88 8.41 -7.89
N ILE A 109 8.64 8.66 -9.18
CA ILE A 109 8.54 7.61 -10.20
C ILE A 109 9.87 6.88 -10.36
N ASN A 110 10.99 7.60 -10.51
CA ASN A 110 12.30 6.97 -10.70
C ASN A 110 12.75 6.17 -9.49
N LEU A 111 12.46 6.67 -8.27
CA LEU A 111 12.74 5.92 -7.06
C LEU A 111 11.88 4.65 -6.99
N ALA A 112 10.59 4.74 -7.31
CA ALA A 112 9.71 3.58 -7.36
C ALA A 112 10.20 2.54 -8.39
N MET A 113 10.50 2.96 -9.63
CA MET A 113 11.05 2.09 -10.67
C MET A 113 12.37 1.45 -10.23
N SER A 114 13.25 2.20 -9.57
CA SER A 114 14.52 1.70 -9.05
C SER A 114 14.30 0.66 -7.94
N LEU A 115 13.32 0.86 -7.05
CA LEU A 115 12.96 -0.11 -6.00
C LEU A 115 12.29 -1.36 -6.57
N CYS A 116 11.45 -1.23 -7.61
CA CYS A 116 10.80 -2.36 -8.30
C CYS A 116 11.80 -3.32 -8.96
N MET A 117 12.98 -2.83 -9.33
CA MET A 117 14.03 -3.67 -9.93
C MET A 117 14.77 -4.54 -8.92
N GLU A 118 14.56 -4.33 -7.61
CA GLU A 118 15.12 -5.19 -6.58
C GLU A 118 14.32 -6.49 -6.48
N GLU A 119 15.04 -7.60 -6.31
CA GLU A 119 14.41 -8.90 -6.19
C GLU A 119 13.54 -8.99 -4.94
N ASN A 120 12.41 -9.70 -5.04
CA ASN A 120 11.48 -9.96 -3.94
C ASN A 120 10.89 -8.70 -3.28
N ARG A 121 10.79 -7.58 -4.02
CA ARG A 121 10.11 -6.38 -3.53
C ARG A 121 8.87 -6.06 -4.36
N THR A 122 7.82 -5.65 -3.68
CA THR A 122 6.62 -5.06 -4.28
C THR A 122 6.56 -3.60 -3.87
N VAL A 123 6.36 -2.71 -4.82
CA VAL A 123 6.32 -1.26 -4.59
C VAL A 123 4.93 -0.77 -4.95
N LEU A 124 4.34 0.01 -4.06
CA LEU A 124 3.11 0.77 -4.31
C LEU A 124 3.48 2.24 -4.41
N LEU A 125 3.26 2.85 -5.57
CA LEU A 125 3.35 4.29 -5.73
C LEU A 125 1.97 4.91 -5.53
N VAL A 126 1.88 5.88 -4.60
CA VAL A 126 0.66 6.63 -4.33
C VAL A 126 0.88 8.08 -4.75
N ASP A 127 0.08 8.61 -5.66
CA ASP A 127 0.10 10.04 -5.99
C ASP A 127 -0.72 10.81 -4.95
N GLY A 128 -0.03 11.41 -3.99
CA GLY A 128 -0.64 12.23 -2.94
C GLY A 128 -0.83 13.70 -3.31
N ASP A 129 -0.45 14.12 -4.52
CA ASP A 129 -0.65 15.50 -4.98
C ASP A 129 -2.02 15.67 -5.62
N VAL A 130 -3.00 16.07 -4.80
CA VAL A 130 -4.39 16.28 -5.21
C VAL A 130 -4.57 17.50 -6.12
N ALA A 131 -3.63 18.47 -6.09
CA ALA A 131 -3.71 19.68 -6.90
C ALA A 131 -3.23 19.42 -8.33
N LYS A 132 -2.19 18.57 -8.49
CA LYS A 132 -1.56 18.24 -9.77
C LYS A 132 -1.19 16.76 -9.84
N ALA A 133 -2.20 15.90 -9.79
CA ALA A 133 -2.06 14.44 -9.95
C ALA A 133 -1.50 14.13 -11.35
N SER A 134 -0.20 13.86 -11.41
CA SER A 134 0.54 13.77 -12.68
C SER A 134 1.40 12.51 -12.78
N ALA A 135 1.51 11.73 -11.70
CA ALA A 135 2.24 10.47 -11.73
C ALA A 135 1.46 9.42 -12.53
N GLY A 136 0.15 9.29 -12.29
CA GLY A 136 -0.71 8.33 -13.00
C GLY A 136 -0.66 8.51 -14.52
N VAL A 137 -0.84 9.74 -14.99
CA VAL A 137 -0.78 10.08 -16.42
C VAL A 137 0.56 9.68 -17.04
N ARG A 138 1.69 9.95 -16.36
CA ARG A 138 3.03 9.56 -16.83
C ARG A 138 3.23 8.04 -16.88
N LEU A 139 2.54 7.31 -16.02
CA LEU A 139 2.60 5.85 -15.93
C LEU A 139 1.56 5.15 -16.82
N GLY A 140 0.81 5.90 -17.65
CA GLY A 140 -0.17 5.35 -18.58
C GLY A 140 -1.51 4.99 -17.93
N VAL A 141 -1.80 5.51 -16.74
CA VAL A 141 -3.12 5.35 -16.10
C VAL A 141 -4.14 6.21 -16.86
N PRO A 142 -5.27 5.62 -17.32
CA PRO A 142 -6.34 6.37 -17.98
C PRO A 142 -6.89 7.48 -17.09
N GLU A 143 -7.22 8.64 -17.67
CA GLU A 143 -7.70 9.82 -16.93
C GLU A 143 -9.05 9.59 -16.23
N ASP A 144 -9.86 8.63 -16.70
CA ASP A 144 -11.13 8.23 -16.12
C ASP A 144 -11.01 7.13 -15.05
N SER A 145 -9.77 6.78 -14.66
CA SER A 145 -9.54 5.80 -13.60
C SER A 145 -9.88 6.37 -12.23
N LEU A 146 -10.55 5.58 -11.41
CA LEU A 146 -10.77 5.89 -9.99
C LEU A 146 -9.42 5.89 -9.24
N GLY A 147 -9.30 6.79 -8.27
CA GLY A 147 -8.07 7.02 -7.52
C GLY A 147 -8.31 7.28 -6.03
N LEU A 148 -7.30 7.87 -5.39
CA LEU A 148 -7.32 8.09 -3.94
C LEU A 148 -8.44 9.05 -3.51
N ILE A 149 -8.77 10.05 -4.33
CA ILE A 149 -9.84 11.00 -4.02
C ILE A 149 -11.19 10.30 -3.97
N ASP A 150 -11.50 9.42 -4.91
CA ASP A 150 -12.78 8.71 -4.95
C ASP A 150 -13.01 7.88 -3.68
N VAL A 151 -11.95 7.22 -3.18
CA VAL A 151 -12.00 6.46 -1.92
C VAL A 151 -12.21 7.36 -0.70
N LEU A 152 -11.71 8.60 -0.74
CA LEU A 152 -11.90 9.56 0.36
C LEU A 152 -13.29 10.23 0.32
N GLU A 153 -13.93 10.28 -0.85
CA GLU A 153 -15.26 10.90 -1.03
C GLU A 153 -16.42 9.91 -0.85
N HIS A 154 -16.19 8.62 -1.08
CA HIS A 154 -17.24 7.58 -1.06
C HIS A 154 -16.97 6.53 0.03
N ASP A 155 -17.80 6.51 1.07
CA ASP A 155 -17.67 5.60 2.23
C ASP A 155 -17.82 4.11 1.87
N ASP A 156 -18.41 3.79 0.72
CA ASP A 156 -18.61 2.42 0.23
C ASP A 156 -17.45 1.92 -0.64
N MET A 157 -16.49 2.78 -0.99
CA MET A 157 -15.29 2.42 -1.74
C MET A 157 -14.18 1.94 -0.83
N ARG A 158 -13.40 0.98 -1.31
CA ARG A 158 -12.22 0.48 -0.59
C ARG A 158 -10.94 0.77 -1.37
N ILE A 159 -9.81 0.86 -0.68
CA ILE A 159 -8.49 1.05 -1.32
C ILE A 159 -8.24 0.00 -2.41
N GLU A 160 -8.67 -1.25 -2.22
CA GLU A 160 -8.43 -2.30 -3.20
C GLU A 160 -9.16 -2.09 -4.53
N ASP A 161 -10.16 -1.21 -4.57
CA ASP A 161 -10.95 -0.89 -5.76
C ASP A 161 -10.24 0.10 -6.68
N VAL A 162 -9.21 0.79 -6.19
CA VAL A 162 -8.42 1.77 -6.95
C VAL A 162 -6.96 1.34 -7.13
N LEU A 163 -6.63 0.09 -6.76
CA LEU A 163 -5.30 -0.48 -7.00
C LEU A 163 -5.18 -1.01 -8.42
N LEU A 164 -4.22 -0.47 -9.16
CA LEU A 164 -3.79 -0.96 -10.46
C LEU A 164 -2.56 -1.86 -10.29
N GLN A 165 -2.47 -2.93 -11.09
CA GLN A 165 -1.35 -3.88 -11.09
C GLN A 165 -0.41 -3.70 -12.28
#